data_AF-A0A914VZR3-F1
#
_entry.id   AF-A0A914VZR3-F1
#
_cell.length_a   1.000
_cell.length_b   1.000
_cell.length_c   1.000
_cell.angle_alpha   90.00
_cell.angle_beta   90.00
_cell.angle_gamma   90.00
#
_symmetry.space_group_name_H-M   'P 1'
#
loop_
_entity.id
_entity.type
_entity.pdbx_description
1 polymer ?
#
loop_
_entity_poly.entity_id
_entity_poly.type
_entity_poly.pdbx_seq_one_letter_code
_entity_poly.pdbx_strand_id
1 'polypeptide(L)'
;MATIFARLSANRYDEALVAQGAIPCLLAMLCVQDPNHPEFCKRVRYKAAICIGTIASRSYGLKAVHDSKGYYALSEVLRLEKGKKNPVGMICSSLMSRLEGKYQLETVV
;
A
#
# COMPACT_ATOMS: atom_id res chain seq x y z
N MET A 1 -1.08 -13.48 8.47
CA MET A 1 -1.68 -12.65 7.41
C MET A 1 -0.63 -11.95 6.53
N ALA A 2 0.03 -10.86 6.96
CA ALA A 2 0.93 -10.08 6.10
C ALA A 2 2.08 -10.88 5.43
N THR A 3 2.64 -11.89 6.11
CA THR A 3 3.68 -12.76 5.53
C THR A 3 3.12 -13.70 4.45
N ILE A 4 1.85 -14.10 4.52
CA ILE A 4 1.19 -14.96 3.52
C ILE A 4 0.94 -14.15 2.24
N PHE A 5 0.42 -12.93 2.37
CA PHE A 5 0.27 -12.00 1.25
C PHE A 5 1.60 -11.68 0.56
N ALA A 6 2.66 -11.43 1.34
CA ALA A 6 3.99 -11.19 0.79
C ALA A 6 4.53 -12.37 -0.02
N ARG A 7 4.32 -13.61 0.47
CA ARG A 7 4.77 -14.81 -0.25
C ARG A 7 3.91 -15.14 -1.47
N LEU A 8 2.61 -14.87 -1.42
CA LEU A 8 1.70 -15.09 -2.56
C LEU A 8 1.94 -14.05 -3.67
N SER A 9 2.13 -12.78 -3.31
CA SER A 9 2.49 -11.72 -4.27
C SER A 9 3.86 -11.98 -4.92
N ALA A 10 4.83 -12.54 -4.18
CA ALA A 10 6.13 -12.93 -4.73
C ALA A 10 6.06 -14.12 -5.71
N ASN A 11 5.02 -14.96 -5.62
CA ASN A 11 4.82 -16.14 -6.48
C ASN A 11 3.81 -15.90 -7.62
N ARG A 12 3.55 -14.64 -8.01
CA ARG A 12 2.61 -14.28 -9.09
C ARG A 12 1.15 -14.67 -8.88
N TYR A 13 0.70 -14.77 -7.62
CA TYR A 13 -0.73 -14.86 -7.28
C TYR A 13 -1.35 -13.47 -7.07
N ASP A 14 -0.75 -12.43 -7.63
CA ASP A 14 -1.14 -11.02 -7.54
C ASP A 14 -2.57 -10.80 -8.06
N GLU A 15 -3.01 -11.48 -9.12
CA GLU A 15 -4.41 -11.42 -9.60
C GLU A 15 -5.41 -12.07 -8.62
N ALA A 16 -5.09 -13.22 -8.04
CA ALA A 16 -5.96 -13.90 -7.08
C ALA A 16 -6.09 -13.09 -5.78
N LEU A 17 -5.02 -12.43 -5.35
CA LEU A 17 -5.02 -11.55 -4.18
C LEU A 17 -5.88 -10.29 -4.41
N VAL A 18 -5.81 -9.71 -5.60
CA VAL A 18 -6.68 -8.58 -5.98
C VAL A 18 -8.14 -9.06 -6.06
N ALA A 19 -8.41 -10.20 -6.69
CA ALA A 19 -9.74 -10.78 -6.82
C ALA A 19 -10.40 -11.14 -5.48
N GLN A 20 -9.60 -11.50 -4.47
CA GLN A 20 -10.07 -11.78 -3.10
C GLN A 20 -10.23 -10.53 -2.23
N GLY A 21 -10.02 -9.32 -2.76
CA GLY A 21 -10.18 -8.08 -1.98
C GLY A 21 -9.08 -7.85 -0.95
N ALA A 22 -7.85 -8.32 -1.21
CA ALA A 22 -6.73 -8.14 -0.28
C ALA A 22 -6.28 -6.67 -0.15
N ILE A 23 -6.54 -5.83 -1.16
CA ILE A 23 -6.07 -4.43 -1.21
C ILE A 23 -6.61 -3.58 -0.06
N PRO A 24 -7.94 -3.52 0.21
CA PRO A 24 -8.47 -2.83 1.39
C PRO A 24 -7.86 -3.31 2.72
N CYS A 25 -7.64 -4.62 2.86
CA CYS A 25 -7.04 -5.20 4.06
C CYS A 25 -5.58 -4.77 4.23
N LEU A 26 -4.80 -4.77 3.14
CA LEU A 26 -3.41 -4.30 3.15
C LEU A 26 -3.32 -2.79 3.46
N LEU A 27 -4.24 -1.98 2.92
CA LEU A 27 -4.31 -0.55 3.23
C LEU A 27 -4.66 -0.31 4.71
N ALA A 28 -5.58 -1.08 5.28
CA ALA A 28 -5.87 -1.03 6.71
C ALA A 28 -4.65 -1.40 7.57
N MET A 29 -3.91 -2.46 7.18
CA MET A 29 -2.66 -2.84 7.85
C MET A 29 -1.56 -1.78 7.74
N LEU A 30 -1.55 -1.00 6.65
CA LEU A 30 -0.62 0.11 6.45
C LEU A 30 -0.90 1.27 7.43
N CYS A 31 -2.15 1.47 7.83
CA CYS A 31 -2.56 2.51 8.78
C CYS A 31 -2.55 2.04 10.24
N VAL A 32 -2.13 0.80 10.54
CA VAL A 32 -2.21 0.27 11.91
C VAL A 32 -1.30 1.04 12.87
N GLN A 33 -1.87 1.47 13.99
CA GLN A 33 -1.17 2.11 15.08
C GLN A 33 -1.63 1.50 16.40
N ASP A 34 -0.67 1.08 17.21
CA ASP A 34 -0.90 0.61 18.56
C ASP A 34 0.17 1.24 19.46
N PRO A 35 -0.21 2.05 20.46
CA PRO A 35 0.75 2.73 21.33
C PRO A 35 1.51 1.77 22.25
N ASN A 36 0.96 0.58 22.52
CA ASN A 36 1.60 -0.43 23.36
C ASN A 36 2.60 -1.28 22.57
N HIS A 37 2.48 -1.36 21.24
CA HIS A 37 3.31 -2.21 20.38
C HIS A 37 3.87 -1.49 19.14
N PRO A 38 4.61 -0.37 19.29
CA PRO A 38 5.04 0.46 18.16
C PRO A 38 5.96 -0.28 17.17
N GLU A 39 6.88 -1.12 17.67
CA GLU A 39 7.80 -1.90 16.84
C GLU A 39 7.09 -3.01 16.05
N PHE A 40 6.05 -3.62 16.63
CA PHE A 40 5.23 -4.59 15.91
C PHE A 40 4.45 -3.92 14.79
N CYS A 41 3.78 -2.79 15.07
CA CYS A 41 3.07 -2.02 14.06
C CYS A 41 4.00 -1.56 12.93
N LYS A 42 5.23 -1.14 13.25
CA LYS A 42 6.24 -0.76 12.24
C LYS A 42 6.56 -1.92 11.28
N ARG A 43 6.73 -3.14 11.81
CA ARG A 43 6.96 -4.34 10.99
C ARG A 43 5.75 -4.69 10.12
N VAL A 44 4.54 -4.59 10.66
CA VAL A 44 3.30 -4.84 9.91
C VAL A 44 3.15 -3.83 8.76
N ARG A 45 3.31 -2.54 9.05
CA ARG A 45 3.24 -1.46 8.06
C ARG A 45 4.29 -1.63 6.95
N TYR A 46 5.52 -2.01 7.32
CA TYR A 46 6.57 -2.30 6.34
C TYR A 46 6.20 -3.46 5.40
N LYS A 47 5.72 -4.58 5.94
CA LYS A 47 5.29 -5.71 5.10
C LYS A 47 4.09 -5.36 4.23
N ALA A 48 3.13 -4.61 4.75
CA ALA A 48 1.98 -4.13 3.98
C ALA A 48 2.42 -3.21 2.83
N ALA A 49 3.31 -2.25 3.10
CA ALA A 49 3.85 -1.34 2.10
C ALA A 49 4.55 -2.11 0.96
N ILE A 50 5.39 -3.10 1.28
CA ILE A 50 6.05 -3.94 0.28
C ILE A 50 5.01 -4.70 -0.57
N CYS A 51 4.02 -5.33 0.06
CA CYS A 51 2.97 -6.07 -0.67
C CYS A 51 2.21 -5.15 -1.64
N ILE A 52 1.78 -3.98 -1.16
CA ILE A 52 1.06 -3.00 -1.99
C ILE A 52 1.97 -2.51 -3.12
N GLY A 53 3.24 -2.21 -2.84
CA GLY A 53 4.22 -1.80 -3.84
C GLY A 53 4.43 -2.85 -4.94
N THR A 54 4.51 -4.13 -4.56
CA THR A 54 4.63 -5.24 -5.51
C THR A 54 3.36 -5.40 -6.34
N ILE A 55 2.17 -5.41 -5.74
CA ILE A 55 0.91 -5.53 -6.49
C ILE A 55 0.73 -4.33 -7.43
N ALA A 56 0.98 -3.11 -6.94
CA ALA A 56 0.89 -1.89 -7.72
C ALA A 56 1.98 -1.76 -8.78
N SER A 57 3.02 -2.61 -8.81
CA SER A 57 3.96 -2.66 -9.93
C SER A 57 3.26 -3.04 -11.25
N ARG A 58 2.09 -3.70 -11.16
CA ARG A 58 1.23 -4.05 -12.29
C ARG A 58 0.13 -3.02 -12.51
N SER A 59 -0.28 -2.86 -13.77
CA SER A 59 -1.34 -1.91 -14.15
C SER A 59 -2.68 -2.17 -13.47
N TYR A 60 -3.08 -3.43 -13.32
CA TYR A 60 -4.34 -3.80 -12.64
C TYR A 60 -4.26 -3.61 -11.12
N GLY A 61 -3.09 -3.85 -10.51
CA GLY A 61 -2.89 -3.65 -9.09
C GLY A 61 -2.91 -2.18 -8.70
N LEU A 62 -2.33 -1.31 -9.53
CA LEU A 62 -2.41 0.13 -9.33
C LEU A 62 -3.86 0.64 -9.44
N LYS A 63 -4.64 0.10 -10.38
CA LYS A 63 -6.08 0.39 -10.50
C LYS A 63 -6.85 -0.06 -9.26
N ALA A 64 -6.60 -1.27 -8.78
CA ALA A 64 -7.26 -1.79 -7.58
C ALA A 64 -6.95 -0.94 -6.33
N VAL A 65 -5.73 -0.41 -6.20
CA VAL A 65 -5.37 0.54 -5.13
C VAL A 65 -6.15 1.85 -5.28
N HIS A 66 -6.27 2.39 -6.49
CA HIS A 66 -7.08 3.58 -6.77
C HIS A 66 -8.55 3.35 -6.37
N ASP A 67 -9.17 2.27 -6.88
CA ASP A 67 -10.58 1.92 -6.64
C ASP A 67 -10.87 1.66 -5.16
N SER A 68 -9.88 1.19 -4.40
CA SER A 68 -9.97 0.94 -2.94
C SER A 68 -9.70 2.18 -2.07
N LYS A 69 -9.79 3.39 -2.62
CA LYS A 69 -9.47 4.67 -1.92
C LYS A 69 -8.04 4.72 -1.38
N GLY A 70 -7.09 4.10 -2.07
CA GLY A 70 -5.68 4.03 -1.67
C GLY A 70 -5.03 5.39 -1.43
N TYR A 71 -5.47 6.43 -2.14
CA TYR A 71 -5.03 7.82 -1.93
C TYR A 71 -5.14 8.27 -0.48
N TYR A 72 -6.28 8.01 0.16
CA TYR A 72 -6.53 8.46 1.53
C TYR A 72 -5.58 7.77 2.51
N ALA A 73 -5.45 6.45 2.39
CA ALA A 73 -4.56 5.65 3.23
C ALA A 73 -3.08 6.04 3.04
N LEU A 74 -2.64 6.26 1.80
CA LEU A 74 -1.26 6.69 1.51
C LEU A 74 -0.98 8.09 2.05
N SER A 75 -1.92 9.03 1.90
CA SER A 75 -1.80 10.40 2.42
C SER A 75 -1.67 10.41 3.94
N GLU A 76 -2.47 9.61 4.63
CA GLU A 76 -2.42 9.50 6.08
C GLU A 76 -1.09 8.91 6.55
N VAL A 77 -0.60 7.85 5.89
CA VAL A 77 0.69 7.24 6.22
C VAL A 77 1.84 8.21 5.98
N LEU A 78 1.82 8.96 4.87
CA LEU A 78 2.83 9.99 4.59
C LEU A 78 2.80 11.15 5.58
N ARG A 79 1.62 11.51 6.09
CA ARG A 79 1.46 12.50 7.16
C ARG A 79 2.08 12.02 8.47
N LEU A 80 1.89 10.74 8.80
CA LEU A 80 2.39 10.12 10.03
C LEU A 80 3.91 9.91 10.01
N GLU A 81 4.46 9.61 8.84
CA GLU A 81 5.87 9.32 8.65
C GLU A 81 6.72 10.58 8.35
N LYS A 82 6.08 11.76 8.30
CA LYS A 82 6.70 13.05 7.94
C LYS A 82 7.88 13.37 8.89
N GLY A 83 9.07 13.55 8.32
CA GLY A 83 10.30 13.90 9.05
C GLY A 83 11.26 12.73 9.34
N LYS A 84 10.93 11.49 8.98
CA LYS A 84 11.83 10.33 9.10
C LYS A 84 12.08 9.71 7.71
N LYS A 85 13.35 9.51 7.33
CA LYS A 85 13.71 8.67 6.16
C LYS A 85 13.41 7.21 6.51
N ASN A 86 12.14 6.83 6.44
CA ASN A 86 11.68 5.46 6.65
C ASN A 86 11.35 4.80 5.32
N PRO A 87 11.60 3.48 5.20
CA PRO A 87 11.34 2.76 3.96
C PRO A 87 9.85 2.72 3.60
N VAL A 88 8.95 2.75 4.60
CA VAL A 88 7.49 2.82 4.39
C VAL A 88 7.10 4.11 3.66
N GLY A 89 7.59 5.25 4.13
CA GLY A 89 7.32 6.54 3.50
C GLY A 89 7.85 6.60 2.08
N MET A 90 9.07 6.09 1.82
CA MET A 90 9.63 6.04 0.46
C MET A 90 8.75 5.21 -0.50
N ILE A 91 8.29 4.04 -0.06
CA ILE A 91 7.41 3.17 -0.86
C ILE A 91 6.06 3.86 -1.10
N CYS A 92 5.46 4.44 -0.05
CA CYS A 92 4.17 5.12 -0.14
C CYS A 92 4.22 6.37 -1.02
N SER A 93 5.30 7.15 -0.95
CA SER A 93 5.52 8.32 -1.83
C SER A 93 5.66 7.90 -3.28
N SER A 94 6.42 6.84 -3.57
CA SER A 94 6.54 6.31 -4.94
C SER A 94 5.20 5.82 -5.48
N LEU A 95 4.42 5.11 -4.65
CA LEU A 95 3.06 4.69 -4.97
C LEU A 95 2.12 5.87 -5.25
N MET A 96 2.18 6.90 -4.41
CA MET A 96 1.38 8.12 -4.54
C MET A 96 1.68 8.81 -5.87
N SER A 97 2.95 9.07 -6.19
CA SER A 97 3.33 9.71 -7.46
C SER A 97 2.92 8.90 -8.69
N ARG A 98 2.91 7.56 -8.59
CA ARG A 98 2.44 6.68 -9.68
C ARG A 98 0.93 6.69 -9.84
N LEU A 99 0.18 6.79 -8.74
CA LEU A 99 -1.26 6.98 -8.77
C LEU A 99 -1.62 8.35 -9.34
N GLU A 100 -0.89 9.40 -8.97
CA GLU A 100 -1.07 10.77 -9.47
C GLU A 100 -0.78 10.83 -10.97
N GLY A 101 0.40 10.35 -11.38
CA GLY A 101 0.78 10.36 -12.79
C GLY A 101 -0.15 9.56 -13.71
N LYS A 102 -0.93 8.60 -13.20
CA LYS A 102 -1.83 7.78 -14.01
C LYS A 102 -3.31 8.20 -13.92
N TYR A 103 -3.80 8.48 -12.72
CA TYR A 103 -5.23 8.70 -12.45
C TYR A 103 -5.59 10.16 -12.13
N GLN A 104 -4.66 11.03 -11.72
CA GLN A 104 -4.98 12.48 -11.65
C GLN A 104 -5.15 13.10 -13.04
N LEU A 105 -4.52 12.52 -14.07
CA LEU A 105 -4.76 12.91 -15.47
C LEU A 105 -6.16 12.51 -15.96
N GLU A 106 -6.82 11.52 -15.33
CA GLU A 106 -8.19 11.09 -15.68
C GLU A 106 -9.27 11.92 -14.98
N THR A 107 -8.93 12.76 -14.00
CA THR A 107 -9.88 13.66 -13.30
C THR A 107 -10.03 15.02 -14.00
N VAL A 108 -9.29 15.27 -15.09
CA VAL A 108 -9.41 16.47 -15.91
C VAL A 108 -10.10 16.12 -17.23
N VAL A 109 -11.35 15.66 -17.18
CA VAL A 109 -12.27 15.66 -18.33
C VAL A 109 -13.72 15.71 -17.88
#